data_AF-A0A085LQ30-F1
#
_entry.id   AF-A0A085LQ30-F1
#
_cell.length_a   1.000
_cell.length_b   1.000
_cell.length_c   1.000
_cell.angle_alpha   90.00
_cell.angle_beta   90.00
_cell.angle_gamma   90.00
#
_symmetry.space_group_name_H-M   'P 1'
#
loop_
_entity.id
_entity.type
_entity.pdbx_description
1 polymer ?
#
loop_
_entity_poly.entity_id
_entity_poly.type
_entity_poly.pdbx_seq_one_letter_code
_entity_poly.pdbx_strand_id
1 'polypeptide(L)'
;MRGVISGMVERARAICDEEFLAKELGHIKTTFFSNGYPAALISSATTHATARPEEHVPSPTAPLLILPYYNGLGEKIKRMGRTVGFQVYFKSAASVRSIVRNDKVRMAPNEKPGVIYEILCTCSASYIGETGNSLSHRYEQHLNCLNRYKNALDDQRGLGIKRRGRPRKLQPNEAMDEAIKASAIVEHASRCDGQLYPNVIANEPDFRLRKIKEALYIRHNVVINRDKGTEVSDTWTNLIMRNRLCSTTTTTTD
;
A
#
# COMPACT_ATOMS: atom_id res chain seq x y z
N MET A 1 -34.34 12.27 -17.85
CA MET A 1 -35.50 11.52 -17.30
C MET A 1 -35.41 10.01 -17.53
N ARG A 2 -35.14 9.51 -18.74
CA ARG A 2 -34.96 8.05 -18.99
C ARG A 2 -33.97 7.37 -18.03
N GLY A 3 -32.84 8.03 -17.71
CA GLY A 3 -31.81 7.46 -16.83
C GLY A 3 -32.26 7.15 -15.40
N VAL A 4 -33.28 7.83 -14.86
CA VAL A 4 -33.79 7.54 -13.49
C VAL A 4 -34.55 6.21 -13.49
N ILE A 5 -35.42 6.01 -14.49
CA ILE A 5 -36.17 4.75 -14.66
C ILE A 5 -35.20 3.61 -14.94
N SER A 6 -34.25 3.80 -15.87
CA SER A 6 -33.24 2.78 -16.19
C SER A 6 -32.38 2.42 -14.99
N GLY A 7 -31.89 3.40 -14.22
CA GLY A 7 -31.08 3.13 -13.03
C GLY A 7 -31.84 2.44 -11.88
N MET A 8 -33.15 2.67 -11.74
CA MET A 8 -33.96 1.92 -10.77
C MET A 8 -34.18 0.46 -11.21
N VAL A 9 -34.44 0.24 -12.50
CA VAL A 9 -34.59 -1.11 -13.08
C VAL A 9 -33.27 -1.90 -13.01
N GLU A 10 -32.14 -1.27 -13.30
CA GLU A 10 -30.81 -1.87 -13.20
C GLU A 10 -30.47 -2.27 -11.75
N ARG A 11 -30.75 -1.40 -10.77
CA ARG A 11 -30.54 -1.73 -9.35
C ARG A 11 -31.44 -2.85 -8.87
N ALA A 12 -32.70 -2.87 -9.28
CA ALA A 12 -33.62 -3.96 -8.94
C ALA A 12 -33.08 -5.30 -9.46
N ARG A 13 -32.56 -5.35 -10.69
CA ARG A 13 -31.96 -6.57 -11.26
C ARG A 13 -30.66 -6.98 -10.56
N ALA A 14 -29.88 -6.02 -10.06
CA ALA A 14 -28.60 -6.30 -9.40
C ALA A 14 -28.74 -6.74 -7.93
N ILE A 15 -29.82 -6.35 -7.25
CA ILE A 15 -29.96 -6.51 -5.80
C ILE A 15 -31.08 -7.50 -5.44
N CYS A 16 -32.15 -7.61 -6.24
CA CYS A 16 -33.28 -8.48 -5.93
C CYS A 16 -33.06 -9.92 -6.38
N ASP A 17 -33.50 -10.87 -5.56
CA ASP A 17 -33.62 -12.28 -5.95
C ASP A 17 -34.65 -12.47 -7.06
N GLU A 18 -34.47 -13.52 -7.87
CA GLU A 18 -35.24 -13.78 -9.08
C GLU A 18 -36.75 -13.94 -8.83
N GLU A 19 -37.11 -14.46 -7.64
CA GLU A 19 -38.50 -14.62 -7.19
C GLU A 19 -39.22 -13.28 -6.95
N PHE A 20 -38.51 -12.23 -6.52
CA PHE A 20 -39.09 -10.92 -6.20
C PHE A 20 -38.91 -9.89 -7.30
N LEU A 21 -38.08 -10.17 -8.30
CA LEU A 21 -37.73 -9.23 -9.36
C LEU A 21 -38.95 -8.77 -10.17
N ALA A 22 -39.86 -9.67 -10.53
CA ALA A 22 -41.06 -9.31 -11.29
C ALA A 22 -41.99 -8.36 -10.50
N LYS A 23 -42.10 -8.58 -9.18
CA LYS A 23 -42.89 -7.74 -8.27
C LYS A 23 -42.27 -6.35 -8.11
N GLU A 24 -40.96 -6.28 -7.98
CA GLU A 24 -40.21 -5.03 -7.87
C GLU A 24 -40.29 -4.19 -9.15
N LEU A 25 -40.14 -4.83 -10.32
CA LEU A 25 -40.31 -4.15 -11.61
C LEU A 25 -41.74 -3.62 -11.80
N GLY A 26 -42.75 -4.36 -11.33
CA GLY A 26 -44.13 -3.89 -11.29
C GLY A 26 -44.32 -2.68 -10.37
N HIS A 27 -43.68 -2.69 -9.20
CA HIS A 27 -43.72 -1.58 -8.24
C HIS A 27 -43.06 -0.32 -8.80
N ILE A 28 -41.91 -0.46 -9.46
CA ILE A 28 -41.20 0.65 -10.13
C ILE A 28 -42.08 1.28 -11.21
N LYS A 29 -42.71 0.46 -12.07
CA LYS A 29 -43.61 0.95 -13.13
C LYS A 29 -44.80 1.72 -12.56
N THR A 30 -45.45 1.16 -11.53
CA THR A 30 -46.60 1.78 -10.86
C THR A 30 -46.21 3.12 -10.23
N THR A 31 -45.08 3.16 -9.52
CA THR A 31 -44.58 4.38 -8.88
C THR A 31 -44.30 5.48 -9.89
N PHE A 32 -43.65 5.18 -11.02
CA PHE A 32 -43.44 6.20 -12.06
C PHE A 32 -44.72 6.65 -12.73
N PHE A 33 -45.68 5.74 -12.93
CA PHE A 33 -46.99 6.09 -13.49
C PHE A 33 -47.75 7.04 -12.55
N SER A 34 -47.80 6.75 -11.24
CA SER A 34 -48.44 7.61 -10.24
C SER A 34 -47.77 8.98 -10.09
N ASN A 35 -46.48 9.10 -10.43
CA ASN A 35 -45.76 10.37 -10.48
C ASN A 35 -45.94 11.13 -11.81
N GLY A 36 -46.89 10.73 -12.66
CA GLY A 36 -47.26 11.44 -13.88
C GLY A 36 -46.34 11.20 -15.08
N TYR A 37 -45.50 10.16 -15.06
CA TYR A 37 -44.63 9.84 -16.19
C TYR A 37 -45.43 9.16 -17.32
N PRO A 38 -45.22 9.53 -18.61
CA PRO A 38 -45.93 8.90 -19.72
C PRO A 38 -45.66 7.39 -19.81
N ALA A 39 -46.72 6.59 -19.96
CA ALA A 39 -46.63 5.12 -20.01
C ALA A 39 -45.68 4.63 -21.13
N ALA A 40 -45.68 5.28 -22.29
CA ALA A 40 -44.78 4.97 -23.40
C ALA A 40 -43.29 5.17 -23.02
N LEU A 41 -42.99 6.18 -22.20
CA LEU A 41 -41.64 6.44 -21.72
C LEU A 41 -41.18 5.37 -20.72
N ILE A 42 -42.07 4.97 -19.81
CA ILE A 42 -41.82 3.94 -18.80
C ILE A 42 -41.55 2.60 -19.49
N SER A 43 -42.41 2.19 -20.41
CA SER A 43 -42.27 0.92 -21.15
C SER A 43 -41.01 0.90 -22.01
N SER A 44 -40.72 1.99 -22.73
CA SER A 44 -39.49 2.13 -23.53
C SER A 44 -38.23 2.07 -22.68
N ALA A 45 -38.17 2.82 -21.57
CA ALA A 45 -37.00 2.86 -20.69
C ALA A 45 -36.78 1.53 -19.96
N THR A 46 -37.85 0.87 -19.52
CA THR A 46 -37.77 -0.46 -18.89
C THR A 46 -37.26 -1.49 -19.89
N THR A 47 -37.81 -1.52 -21.10
CA THR A 47 -37.40 -2.48 -22.14
C THR A 47 -35.93 -2.29 -22.51
N HIS A 48 -35.46 -1.04 -22.65
CA HIS A 48 -34.05 -0.77 -22.92
C HIS A 48 -33.12 -1.16 -21.76
N ALA A 49 -33.57 -0.99 -20.51
CA ALA A 49 -32.80 -1.38 -19.33
C ALA A 49 -32.74 -2.91 -19.15
N THR A 50 -33.81 -3.64 -19.52
CA THR A 50 -33.82 -5.11 -19.49
C THR A 50 -33.10 -5.74 -20.69
N ALA A 51 -33.09 -5.07 -21.84
CA ALA A 51 -32.56 -5.59 -23.10
C ALA A 51 -31.05 -5.38 -23.31
N ARG A 52 -30.31 -4.82 -22.35
CA ARG A 52 -28.88 -4.61 -22.58
C ARG A 52 -28.10 -5.92 -22.62
N PRO A 53 -27.09 -6.01 -23.52
CA PRO A 53 -26.24 -7.18 -23.69
C PRO A 53 -25.49 -7.44 -22.40
N GLU A 54 -25.09 -8.71 -22.19
CA GLU A 54 -24.04 -9.07 -21.25
C GLU A 54 -22.98 -7.97 -21.20
N GLU A 55 -22.64 -7.52 -19.99
CA GLU A 55 -21.44 -6.73 -19.82
C GLU A 55 -20.33 -7.46 -20.57
N HIS A 56 -19.77 -6.79 -21.57
CA HIS A 56 -18.55 -7.25 -22.18
C HIS A 56 -17.48 -7.07 -21.10
N VAL A 57 -17.40 -8.05 -20.20
CA VAL A 57 -16.22 -8.31 -19.38
C VAL A 57 -15.09 -8.37 -20.40
N PRO A 58 -14.15 -7.41 -20.39
CA PRO A 58 -13.09 -7.39 -21.38
C PRO A 58 -12.40 -8.75 -21.34
N SER A 59 -12.41 -9.48 -22.46
CA SER A 59 -11.50 -10.60 -22.58
C SER A 59 -10.08 -10.05 -22.37
N PRO A 60 -9.20 -10.74 -21.62
CA PRO A 60 -7.85 -10.26 -21.31
C PRO A 60 -6.92 -10.15 -22.53
N THR A 61 -7.45 -10.23 -23.75
CA THR A 61 -6.71 -10.43 -25.00
C THR A 61 -6.46 -9.14 -25.78
N ALA A 62 -7.15 -8.03 -25.47
CA ALA A 62 -6.99 -6.77 -26.22
C ALA A 62 -6.00 -5.82 -25.50
N PRO A 63 -4.98 -5.28 -26.19
CA PRO A 63 -4.05 -4.32 -25.59
C PRO A 63 -4.79 -3.06 -25.09
N LEU A 64 -4.38 -2.58 -23.91
CA LEU A 64 -4.99 -1.46 -23.20
C LEU A 64 -4.11 -0.21 -23.31
N LEU A 65 -4.69 0.90 -23.82
CA LEU A 65 -4.05 2.20 -23.92
C LEU A 65 -4.71 3.20 -22.96
N ILE A 66 -3.91 3.77 -22.05
CA ILE A 66 -4.36 4.79 -21.09
C ILE A 66 -3.68 6.12 -21.43
N LEU A 67 -4.46 7.16 -21.74
CA LEU A 67 -3.93 8.49 -22.07
C LEU A 67 -4.74 9.62 -21.44
N PRO A 68 -4.17 10.84 -21.31
CA PRO A 68 -4.95 12.02 -20.92
C PRO A 68 -6.05 12.34 -21.94
N TYR A 69 -7.20 12.82 -21.49
CA TYR A 69 -8.26 13.27 -22.40
C TYR A 69 -7.88 14.59 -23.07
N TYR A 70 -7.84 14.59 -24.40
CA TYR A 70 -7.73 15.79 -25.23
C TYR A 70 -8.95 15.90 -26.13
N ASN A 71 -9.67 17.02 -26.05
CA ASN A 71 -10.89 17.23 -26.81
C ASN A 71 -10.64 17.07 -28.33
N GLY A 72 -11.46 16.25 -28.99
CA GLY A 72 -11.40 15.99 -30.44
C GLY A 72 -10.36 14.95 -30.85
N LEU A 73 -9.23 14.85 -30.14
CA LEU A 73 -8.21 13.83 -30.37
C LEU A 73 -8.55 12.51 -29.66
N GLY A 74 -9.02 12.59 -28.41
CA GLY A 74 -9.39 11.42 -27.62
C GLY A 74 -10.45 10.56 -28.31
N GLU A 75 -11.52 11.18 -28.80
CA GLU A 75 -12.61 10.48 -29.50
C GLU A 75 -12.12 9.76 -30.76
N LYS A 76 -11.21 10.37 -31.52
CA LYS A 76 -10.61 9.78 -32.71
C LYS A 76 -9.76 8.57 -32.35
N ILE A 77 -8.91 8.68 -31.32
CA ILE A 77 -8.08 7.58 -30.83
C ILE A 77 -8.95 6.44 -30.29
N LYS A 78 -10.01 6.74 -29.55
CA LYS A 78 -10.96 5.73 -29.05
C LYS A 78 -11.72 5.03 -30.18
N ARG A 79 -12.06 5.76 -31.24
CA ARG A 79 -12.70 5.20 -32.44
C ARG A 79 -11.74 4.28 -33.19
N MET A 80 -10.49 4.70 -33.38
CA MET A 80 -9.42 3.90 -33.98
C MET A 80 -9.16 2.63 -33.17
N GLY A 81 -9.14 2.71 -31.84
CA GLY A 81 -9.00 1.55 -30.96
C GLY A 81 -10.06 0.48 -31.18
N ARG A 82 -11.31 0.89 -31.42
CA ARG A 82 -12.41 -0.05 -31.76
C ARG A 82 -12.20 -0.74 -33.11
N THR A 83 -11.57 -0.06 -34.07
CA THR A 83 -11.29 -0.62 -35.41
C THR A 83 -10.07 -1.54 -35.40
N VAL A 84 -9.02 -1.16 -34.67
CA VAL A 84 -7.71 -1.83 -34.68
C VAL A 84 -7.61 -2.92 -33.60
N GLY A 85 -8.55 -2.95 -32.63
CA GLY A 85 -8.63 -4.00 -31.62
C GLY A 85 -7.88 -3.69 -30.31
N PHE A 86 -7.75 -2.42 -29.94
CA PHE A 86 -7.20 -2.00 -28.64
C PHE A 86 -8.18 -1.13 -27.86
N GLN A 87 -8.16 -1.27 -26.53
CA GLN A 87 -9.05 -0.52 -25.65
C GLN A 87 -8.42 0.79 -25.21
N VAL A 88 -9.20 1.88 -25.22
CA VAL A 88 -8.72 3.22 -24.86
C VAL A 88 -9.48 3.73 -23.65
N TYR A 89 -8.75 4.04 -22.58
CA TYR A 89 -9.27 4.70 -21.40
C TYR A 89 -8.61 6.07 -21.21
N PHE A 90 -9.40 7.04 -20.80
CA PHE A 90 -8.89 8.37 -20.50
C PHE A 90 -8.63 8.52 -19.01
N LYS A 91 -7.41 8.94 -18.67
CA LYS A 91 -7.08 9.39 -17.33
C LYS A 91 -7.32 10.90 -17.25
N SER A 92 -8.07 11.36 -16.26
CA SER A 92 -8.13 12.80 -15.99
C SER A 92 -6.76 13.30 -15.53
N ALA A 93 -6.42 14.54 -15.89
CA ALA A 93 -5.29 15.22 -15.29
C ALA A 93 -5.50 15.34 -13.77
N ALA A 94 -4.41 15.59 -13.02
CA ALA A 94 -4.50 15.84 -11.60
C ALA A 94 -5.58 16.90 -11.33
N SER A 95 -6.51 16.61 -10.42
CA SER A 95 -7.61 17.53 -10.12
C SER A 95 -7.07 18.90 -9.69
N VAL A 96 -7.79 19.98 -10.02
CA VAL A 96 -7.46 21.33 -9.51
C VAL A 96 -7.34 21.30 -7.98
N ARG A 97 -8.19 20.52 -7.30
CA ARG A 97 -8.09 20.28 -5.85
C ARG A 97 -6.72 19.71 -5.45
N SER A 98 -6.18 18.71 -6.13
CA SER A 98 -4.85 18.15 -5.81
C SER A 98 -3.69 19.10 -6.14
N ILE A 99 -3.87 20.00 -7.11
CA ILE A 99 -2.86 21.00 -7.49
C ILE A 99 -2.84 22.16 -6.49
N VAL A 100 -4.02 22.68 -6.14
CA VAL A 100 -4.22 23.88 -5.32
C VAL A 100 -4.19 23.58 -3.82
N ARG A 101 -4.59 22.38 -3.39
CA ARG A 101 -4.49 22.04 -1.97
C ARG A 101 -3.05 21.77 -1.58
N ASN A 102 -2.58 22.60 -0.66
CA ASN A 102 -1.40 22.41 0.19
C ASN A 102 -1.82 22.12 1.64
N ASP A 103 -3.05 21.64 1.88
CA ASP A 103 -3.56 21.32 3.22
C ASP A 103 -2.76 20.19 3.89
N LYS A 104 -2.09 19.36 3.09
CA LYS A 104 -1.11 18.38 3.54
C LYS A 104 0.30 18.82 3.15
N VAL A 105 1.22 18.76 4.11
CA VAL A 105 2.65 18.94 3.87
C VAL A 105 3.10 17.93 2.82
N ARG A 106 3.60 18.42 1.69
CA ARG A 106 4.21 17.58 0.66
C ARG A 106 5.57 17.13 1.17
N MET A 107 5.61 15.92 1.73
CA MET A 107 6.86 15.33 2.21
C MET A 107 7.75 14.99 1.03
N ALA A 108 9.05 15.26 1.17
CA ALA A 108 10.03 14.89 0.17
C ALA A 108 10.02 13.35 -0.03
N PRO A 109 10.40 12.82 -1.21
CA PRO A 109 10.31 11.38 -1.49
C PRO A 109 10.98 10.46 -0.47
N ASN A 110 12.06 10.95 0.14
CA ASN A 110 12.87 10.35 1.20
C ASN A 110 12.26 10.45 2.62
N GLU A 111 11.23 11.26 2.82
CA GLU A 111 10.51 11.41 4.10
C GLU A 111 9.13 10.73 4.09
N LYS A 112 8.80 10.05 3.00
CA LYS A 112 7.49 9.42 2.84
C LYS A 112 7.27 8.34 3.91
N PRO A 113 6.10 8.32 4.56
CA PRO A 113 5.70 7.24 5.45
C PRO A 113 5.38 5.96 4.68
N GLY A 114 5.30 4.84 5.40
CA GLY A 114 4.94 3.55 4.82
C GLY A 114 6.07 2.97 3.98
N VAL A 115 7.26 2.92 4.56
CA VAL A 115 8.46 2.40 3.88
C VAL A 115 8.93 1.10 4.52
N ILE A 116 9.48 0.25 3.67
CA ILE A 116 10.28 -0.91 4.06
C ILE A 116 11.73 -0.48 3.88
N TYR A 117 12.49 -0.61 4.96
CA TYR A 117 13.84 -0.11 5.05
C TYR A 117 14.81 -1.21 5.45
N GLU A 118 16.06 -0.99 5.07
CA GLU A 118 17.22 -1.75 5.47
C GLU A 118 18.09 -0.91 6.39
N ILE A 119 18.69 -1.51 7.39
CA ILE A 119 19.80 -0.93 8.14
C ILE A 119 20.99 -1.83 7.92
N LEU A 120 21.96 -1.34 7.16
CA LEU A 120 23.20 -2.04 6.85
C LEU A 120 24.28 -1.66 7.85
N CYS A 121 24.97 -2.66 8.39
CA CYS A 121 26.17 -2.47 9.17
C CYS A 121 27.41 -2.56 8.24
N THR A 122 28.49 -1.87 8.60
CA THR A 122 29.78 -2.02 7.88
C THR A 122 30.34 -3.44 7.89
N CYS A 123 29.88 -4.30 8.80
CA CYS A 123 30.21 -5.73 8.80
C CYS A 123 29.32 -6.58 7.86
N SER A 124 28.59 -5.93 6.95
CA SER A 124 27.65 -6.56 5.99
C SER A 124 26.42 -7.20 6.61
N ALA A 125 26.20 -7.06 7.93
CA ALA A 125 24.95 -7.46 8.55
C ALA A 125 23.81 -6.52 8.13
N SER A 126 22.66 -7.09 7.77
CA SER A 126 21.47 -6.35 7.35
C SER A 126 20.32 -6.58 8.32
N TYR A 127 19.64 -5.50 8.72
CA TYR A 127 18.35 -5.55 9.41
C TYR A 127 17.27 -4.99 8.48
N ILE A 128 16.16 -5.69 8.34
CA ILE A 128 15.03 -5.23 7.52
C ILE A 128 13.83 -4.95 8.41
N GLY A 129 13.12 -3.86 8.17
CA GLY A 129 11.85 -3.63 8.86
C GLY A 129 10.94 -2.70 8.11
N GLU A 130 9.71 -2.57 8.61
CA GLU A 130 8.75 -1.57 8.13
C GLU A 130 8.54 -0.43 9.10
N THR A 131 8.12 0.72 8.56
CA THR A 131 7.62 1.82 9.37
C THR A 131 6.46 2.54 8.70
N GLY A 132 5.45 2.87 9.49
CA GLY A 132 4.39 3.80 9.13
C GLY A 132 4.80 5.28 9.23
N ASN A 133 5.96 5.59 9.82
CA ASN A 133 6.52 6.94 9.91
C ASN A 133 7.64 7.14 8.87
N SER A 134 8.37 8.25 8.95
CA SER A 134 9.58 8.43 8.13
C SER A 134 10.70 7.49 8.57
N LEU A 135 11.60 7.15 7.63
CA LEU A 135 12.79 6.35 7.93
C LEU A 135 13.66 7.02 8.99
N SER A 136 13.87 8.33 8.90
CA SER A 136 14.67 9.11 9.86
C SER A 136 14.15 8.95 11.29
N HIS A 137 12.82 9.09 11.48
CA HIS A 137 12.20 8.91 12.79
C HIS A 137 12.37 7.49 13.32
N ARG A 138 12.23 6.48 12.45
CA ARG A 138 12.44 5.08 12.86
C ARG A 138 13.90 4.78 13.19
N TYR A 139 14.84 5.34 12.43
CA TYR A 139 16.27 5.20 12.68
C TYR A 139 16.67 5.87 14.01
N GLU A 140 16.13 7.04 14.31
CA GLU A 140 16.34 7.72 15.60
C GLU A 140 15.85 6.87 16.78
N GLN A 141 14.72 6.16 16.64
CA GLN A 141 14.27 5.21 17.67
C GLN A 141 15.30 4.10 17.93
N HIS A 142 15.90 3.55 16.87
CA HIS A 142 16.97 2.55 16.98
C HIS A 142 18.22 3.14 17.65
N LEU A 143 18.63 4.35 17.27
CA LEU A 143 19.74 5.07 17.92
C LEU A 143 19.46 5.33 19.40
N ASN A 144 18.24 5.68 19.77
CA ASN A 144 17.86 5.87 21.15
C ASN A 144 17.98 4.59 21.97
N CYS A 145 17.63 3.43 21.41
CA CYS A 145 17.87 2.13 22.06
C CYS A 145 19.37 1.84 22.20
N LEU A 146 20.18 2.11 21.17
CA LEU A 146 21.64 1.96 21.23
C LEU A 146 22.26 2.88 22.27
N ASN A 147 21.81 4.14 22.36
CA ASN A 147 22.27 5.09 23.34
C ASN A 147 21.90 4.64 24.76
N ARG A 148 20.73 4.02 24.98
CA ARG A 148 20.40 3.44 26.29
C ARG A 148 21.40 2.36 26.70
N TYR A 149 21.75 1.46 25.78
CA TYR A 149 22.75 0.43 25.98
C TYR A 149 24.14 1.03 26.28
N LYS A 150 24.64 1.94 25.42
CA LYS A 150 25.96 2.59 25.61
C LYS A 150 26.06 3.31 26.94
N ASN A 151 25.03 4.08 27.30
CA ASN A 151 25.00 4.76 28.59
C ASN A 151 25.02 3.77 29.78
N ALA A 152 24.32 2.63 29.69
CA ALA A 152 24.34 1.62 30.75
C ALA A 152 25.72 0.92 30.84
N LEU A 153 26.37 0.71 29.71
CA LEU A 153 27.74 0.20 29.63
C LEU A 153 28.75 1.19 30.20
N ASP A 154 28.59 2.49 29.97
CA ASP A 154 29.41 3.54 30.58
C ASP A 154 29.19 3.61 32.10
N ASP A 155 27.94 3.48 32.56
CA ASP A 155 27.61 3.41 34.00
C ASP A 155 28.30 2.19 34.65
N GLN A 156 28.29 1.03 34.00
CA GLN A 156 28.97 -0.18 34.48
C GLN A 156 30.49 0.00 34.56
N ARG A 157 31.08 0.73 33.61
CA ARG A 157 32.52 1.03 33.55
C ARG A 157 32.94 2.18 34.48
N GLY A 158 31.99 2.82 35.16
CA GLY A 158 32.26 4.01 35.99
C GLY A 158 32.59 5.28 35.18
N LEU A 159 32.36 5.27 33.87
CA LEU A 159 32.55 6.41 32.95
C LEU A 159 31.28 7.25 32.80
N GLY A 160 30.19 6.84 33.44
CA GLY A 160 28.90 7.53 33.41
C GLY A 160 28.98 8.97 33.93
N ILE A 161 28.58 9.93 33.08
CA ILE A 161 28.48 11.33 33.49
C ILE A 161 27.28 11.48 34.45
N LYS A 162 27.51 12.09 35.62
CA LYS A 162 26.43 12.44 36.56
C LYS A 162 25.46 13.42 35.90
N ARG A 163 24.27 12.94 35.56
CA ARG A 163 23.20 13.78 34.97
C ARG A 163 22.36 14.42 36.07
N ARG A 164 21.90 15.66 35.83
CA ARG A 164 20.82 16.25 36.61
C ARG A 164 19.52 15.53 36.29
N GLY A 165 18.82 15.05 37.31
CA GLY A 165 17.52 14.39 37.17
C GLY A 165 17.40 13.11 38.00
N ARG A 166 16.35 12.35 37.73
CA ARG A 166 16.06 11.10 38.43
C ARG A 166 17.13 10.04 38.06
N PRO A 167 17.80 9.42 39.04
CA PRO A 167 18.66 8.27 38.79
C PRO A 167 17.89 7.13 38.12
N ARG A 168 18.59 6.31 37.32
CA ARG A 168 18.01 5.07 36.80
C ARG A 168 17.67 4.15 37.97
N LYS A 169 16.53 3.47 37.87
CA LYS A 169 16.08 2.51 38.89
C LYS A 169 16.72 1.13 38.70
N LEU A 170 16.98 0.75 37.46
CA LEU A 170 17.57 -0.55 37.10
C LEU A 170 19.08 -0.52 37.25
N GLN A 171 19.64 -1.67 37.62
CA GLN A 171 21.10 -1.84 37.63
C GLN A 171 21.64 -1.74 36.20
N PRO A 172 22.90 -1.28 36.00
CA PRO A 172 23.49 -1.15 34.66
C PRO A 172 23.40 -2.42 33.82
N ASN A 173 23.69 -3.59 34.40
CA ASN A 173 23.62 -4.88 33.70
C ASN A 173 22.19 -5.21 33.23
N GLU A 174 21.20 -5.06 34.10
CA GLU A 174 19.79 -5.30 33.77
C GLU A 174 19.32 -4.34 32.66
N ALA A 175 19.76 -3.08 32.70
CA ALA A 175 19.44 -2.09 31.67
C ALA A 175 20.08 -2.44 30.32
N MET A 176 21.29 -3.02 30.32
CA MET A 176 21.93 -3.54 29.11
C MET A 176 21.14 -4.73 28.54
N ASP A 177 20.76 -5.69 29.39
CA ASP A 177 19.99 -6.86 29.00
C ASP A 177 18.61 -6.49 28.45
N GLU A 178 17.94 -5.52 29.07
CA GLU A 178 16.67 -4.98 28.56
C GLU A 178 16.84 -4.32 27.19
N ALA A 179 17.91 -3.54 27.00
CA ALA A 179 18.19 -2.88 25.72
C ALA A 179 18.51 -3.89 24.61
N ILE A 180 19.31 -4.93 24.91
CA ILE A 180 19.56 -6.05 24.01
C ILE A 180 18.24 -6.73 23.68
N LYS A 181 17.44 -7.12 24.67
CA LYS A 181 16.15 -7.80 24.45
C LYS A 181 15.15 -6.96 23.65
N ALA A 182 15.21 -5.64 23.73
CA ALA A 182 14.27 -4.77 23.02
C ALA A 182 14.58 -4.59 21.52
N SER A 183 15.82 -4.80 21.07
CA SER A 183 16.20 -4.53 19.67
C SER A 183 17.27 -5.46 19.14
N ALA A 184 16.99 -6.10 18.01
CA ALA A 184 17.97 -6.92 17.27
C ALA A 184 19.19 -6.11 16.82
N ILE A 185 19.01 -4.81 16.54
CA ILE A 185 20.11 -3.91 16.18
C ILE A 185 21.03 -3.67 17.38
N VAL A 186 20.47 -3.52 18.58
CA VAL A 186 21.27 -3.36 19.82
C VAL A 186 22.02 -4.65 20.13
N GLU A 187 21.38 -5.80 19.97
CA GLU A 187 22.05 -7.09 20.11
C GLU A 187 23.23 -7.23 19.15
N HIS A 188 23.05 -6.88 17.87
CA HIS A 188 24.13 -6.90 16.90
C HIS A 188 25.25 -5.90 17.27
N ALA A 189 24.90 -4.65 17.56
CA ALA A 189 25.87 -3.61 17.91
C ALA A 189 26.60 -3.87 19.24
N SER A 190 26.07 -4.71 20.12
CA SER A 190 26.78 -5.14 21.33
C SER A 190 28.00 -6.02 21.03
N ARG A 191 28.06 -6.62 19.83
CA ARG A 191 29.13 -7.51 19.36
C ARG A 191 29.87 -6.94 18.15
N CYS A 192 29.51 -5.73 17.70
CA CYS A 192 30.03 -5.14 16.48
C CYS A 192 30.12 -3.61 16.63
N ASP A 193 31.31 -3.07 16.39
CA ASP A 193 31.57 -1.62 16.39
C ASP A 193 31.27 -0.95 15.04
N GLY A 194 30.60 -1.66 14.13
CA GLY A 194 30.30 -1.17 12.80
C GLY A 194 29.29 -0.02 12.79
N GLN A 195 29.43 0.87 11.81
CA GLN A 195 28.48 1.96 11.60
C GLN A 195 27.23 1.46 10.87
N LEU A 196 26.07 1.99 11.27
CA LEU A 196 24.76 1.61 10.73
C LEU A 196 24.26 2.63 9.72
N TYR A 197 23.86 2.18 8.52
CA TYR A 197 23.38 3.00 7.42
C TYR A 197 21.93 2.64 7.07
N PRO A 198 20.97 3.57 7.28
CA PRO A 198 19.57 3.34 6.94
C PRO A 198 19.30 3.62 5.46
N ASN A 199 18.68 2.66 4.76
CA ASN A 199 18.32 2.75 3.34
C ASN A 199 16.83 2.40 3.14
N VAL A 200 16.15 3.09 2.22
CA VAL A 200 14.78 2.70 1.81
C VAL A 200 14.88 1.66 0.70
N ILE A 201 14.26 0.49 0.89
CA ILE A 201 14.20 -0.57 -0.14
C ILE A 201 12.92 -0.43 -0.97
N ALA A 202 11.77 -0.20 -0.32
CA ALA A 202 10.48 -0.11 -0.98
C ALA A 202 9.51 0.84 -0.26
N ASN A 203 8.58 1.42 -1.01
CA ASN A 203 7.46 2.18 -0.46
C ASN A 203 6.16 1.39 -0.65
N GLU A 204 5.42 1.17 0.43
CA GLU A 204 4.11 0.53 0.44
C GLU A 204 3.23 1.22 1.49
N PRO A 205 2.34 2.15 1.10
CA PRO A 205 1.52 2.89 2.04
C PRO A 205 0.49 1.99 2.76
N ASP A 206 0.00 0.92 2.12
CA ASP A 206 -0.95 0.00 2.75
C ASP A 206 -0.26 -0.83 3.84
N PHE A 207 -0.76 -0.74 5.07
CA PHE A 207 -0.17 -1.42 6.22
C PHE A 207 -0.12 -2.94 6.03
N ARG A 208 -1.20 -3.57 5.56
CA ARG A 208 -1.28 -5.04 5.43
C ARG A 208 -0.32 -5.54 4.36
N LEU A 209 -0.31 -4.88 3.20
CA LEU A 209 0.63 -5.21 2.13
C LEU A 209 2.07 -4.97 2.55
N ARG A 210 2.32 -3.93 3.34
CA ARG A 210 3.65 -3.63 3.87
C ARG A 210 4.16 -4.72 4.80
N LYS A 211 3.32 -5.27 5.69
CA LYS A 211 3.69 -6.42 6.55
C LYS A 211 4.02 -7.67 5.74
N ILE A 212 3.25 -7.95 4.69
CA ILE A 212 3.53 -9.07 3.79
C ILE A 212 4.87 -8.87 3.08
N LYS A 213 5.08 -7.69 2.49
CA LYS A 213 6.34 -7.37 1.79
C LYS A 213 7.54 -7.41 2.74
N GLU A 214 7.43 -6.86 3.94
CA GLU A 214 8.46 -6.97 4.99
C GLU A 214 8.84 -8.43 5.25
N ALA A 215 7.85 -9.31 5.48
CA ALA A 215 8.08 -10.73 5.70
C ALA A 215 8.78 -11.39 4.51
N LEU A 216 8.40 -11.03 3.29
CA LEU A 216 9.06 -11.53 2.08
C LEU A 216 10.53 -11.10 2.01
N TYR A 217 10.84 -9.83 2.29
CA TYR A 217 12.22 -9.36 2.32
C TYR A 217 13.05 -10.07 3.40
N ILE A 218 12.50 -10.24 4.61
CA ILE A 218 13.19 -10.93 5.71
C ILE A 218 13.48 -12.40 5.36
N ARG A 219 12.52 -13.11 4.75
CA ARG A 219 12.66 -14.54 4.44
C ARG A 219 13.63 -14.84 3.30
N HIS A 220 13.81 -13.91 2.38
CA HIS A 220 14.61 -14.10 1.17
C HIS A 220 15.98 -13.41 1.22
N ASN A 221 16.33 -12.77 2.34
CA ASN A 221 17.64 -12.13 2.55
C ASN A 221 18.28 -12.65 3.83
N VAL A 222 19.61 -12.61 3.90
CA VAL A 222 20.35 -12.92 5.12
C VAL A 222 20.28 -11.69 6.03
N VAL A 223 19.50 -11.78 7.10
CA VAL A 223 19.23 -10.65 8.00
C VAL A 223 19.41 -11.02 9.48
N ILE A 224 19.69 -10.02 10.31
CA ILE A 224 19.84 -10.15 11.77
C ILE A 224 18.50 -10.09 12.52
N ASN A 225 17.38 -10.04 11.81
CA ASN A 225 16.05 -10.06 12.40
C ASN A 225 15.84 -11.32 13.26
N ARG A 226 15.10 -11.18 14.37
CA ARG A 226 14.78 -12.30 15.27
C ARG A 226 13.56 -13.11 14.81
N ASP A 227 12.68 -12.49 14.06
CA ASP A 227 11.48 -13.10 13.51
C ASP A 227 11.52 -13.09 11.97
N LYS A 228 10.61 -13.87 11.36
CA LYS A 228 10.44 -13.97 9.90
C LYS A 228 9.32 -13.07 9.36
N GLY A 229 8.90 -12.06 10.14
CA GLY A 229 7.72 -11.25 9.87
C GLY A 229 6.41 -12.06 9.91
N THR A 230 5.40 -11.53 9.22
CA THR A 230 4.08 -12.18 9.08
C THR A 230 4.18 -13.53 8.36
N GLU A 231 3.24 -14.42 8.63
CA GLU A 231 3.13 -15.70 7.93
C GLU A 231 2.80 -15.47 6.45
N VAL A 232 3.61 -16.06 5.56
CA VAL A 232 3.41 -16.04 4.11
C VAL A 232 3.58 -17.47 3.60
N SER A 233 2.72 -17.89 2.68
CA SER A 233 2.79 -19.21 2.04
C SER A 233 4.09 -19.37 1.24
N ASP A 234 4.70 -20.54 1.32
CA ASP A 234 5.94 -20.86 0.59
C ASP A 234 5.73 -20.96 -0.93
N THR A 235 4.49 -20.94 -1.41
CA THR A 235 4.15 -20.87 -2.85
C THR A 235 4.75 -19.62 -3.51
N TRP A 236 4.95 -18.54 -2.76
CA TRP A 236 5.54 -17.30 -3.26
C TRP A 236 7.06 -17.39 -3.49
N THR A 237 7.75 -18.33 -2.85
CA THR A 237 9.22 -18.44 -2.88
C THR A 237 9.75 -18.63 -4.30
N ASN A 238 9.14 -19.53 -5.07
CA ASN A 238 9.55 -19.79 -6.46
C ASN A 238 9.37 -18.56 -7.36
N LEU A 239 8.30 -17.79 -7.15
CA LEU A 239 8.02 -16.58 -7.91
C LEU A 239 9.04 -15.47 -7.60
N ILE A 240 9.38 -15.31 -6.32
CA ILE A 240 10.31 -14.29 -5.84
C ILE A 240 11.73 -14.58 -6.33
N MET A 241 12.18 -15.83 -6.22
CA MET A 241 13.51 -16.25 -6.65
C MET A 241 13.70 -16.09 -8.16
N ARG A 242 12.71 -16.50 -8.97
CA ARG A 242 12.76 -16.37 -10.44
C ARG A 242 12.83 -14.92 -10.92
N ASN A 243 12.08 -14.03 -10.26
CA ASN A 243 11.93 -12.65 -10.70
C ASN A 243 12.79 -11.65 -9.92
N ARG A 244 13.63 -12.12 -8.97
CA ARG A 244 14.49 -11.30 -8.11
C ARG A 244 13.74 -10.16 -7.39
N LEU A 245 12.48 -10.39 -7.02
CA LEU A 245 11.55 -9.36 -6.53
C LEU A 245 11.91 -8.76 -5.15
N CYS A 246 12.73 -9.47 -4.37
CA CYS A 246 13.12 -9.07 -3.01
C CYS A 246 14.61 -8.77 -2.89
N SER A 247 15.25 -8.33 -3.97
CA SER A 247 16.66 -7.97 -3.97
C SER A 247 16.88 -6.67 -3.20
N THR A 248 17.78 -6.67 -2.22
CA THR A 248 18.28 -5.45 -1.59
C THR A 248 19.42 -4.86 -2.42
N THR A 249 19.76 -3.60 -2.19
CA THR A 249 20.68 -2.81 -3.05
C THR A 249 22.16 -3.22 -2.94
N THR A 250 22.46 -4.38 -2.34
CA THR A 250 23.83 -4.81 -2.02
C THR A 250 24.34 -5.99 -2.86
N THR A 251 23.89 -6.16 -4.11
CA THR A 251 24.54 -7.08 -5.06
C THR A 251 24.88 -6.37 -6.36
N THR A 252 25.84 -5.46 -6.30
CA THR A 252 26.68 -5.11 -7.46
C THR A 252 28.07 -4.76 -6.91
N THR A 253 28.86 -5.79 -6.67
CA THR A 253 30.32 -5.70 -6.67
C THR A 253 30.78 -6.63 -7.78
N ASP A 254 31.50 -6.03 -8.73
CA ASP A 254 32.05 -6.63 -9.95
C ASP A 254 32.88 -7.91 -9.70
#